data_AF-A0AAU5Q1L7-F1
#
_entry.id   AF-A0AAU5Q1L7-F1
#
_cell.length_a   1.000
_cell.length_b   1.000
_cell.length_c   1.000
_cell.angle_alpha   90.00
_cell.angle_beta   90.00
_cell.angle_gamma   90.00
#
_symmetry.space_group_name_H-M   'P 1'
#
loop_
_entity.id
_entity.type
_entity.pdbx_description
1 polymer ?
#
loop_
_entity_poly.entity_id
_entity_poly.type
_entity_poly.pdbx_seq_one_letter_code
_entity_poly.pdbx_strand_id
1 'polypeptide(L)'
;MHLSATQAVRRWQAGACAMCSAHPERLLVDHCHRTGLVRGLLCTSCNTSEGVRNVPSFVAYRERPPAVMLGLDEQYGSAWDGFGLDPAERGQRNAAHVDAAEALFGGIADRFRLGRK
;
A
#
# COMPACT_ATOMS: atom_id res chain seq x y z
N MET A 1 8.98 9.52 -19.44
CA MET A 1 9.19 9.86 -18.02
C MET A 1 8.94 8.61 -17.19
N HIS A 2 9.96 8.04 -16.56
CA HIS A 2 9.74 7.05 -15.50
C HIS A 2 9.38 7.81 -14.22
N LEU A 3 8.20 7.54 -13.67
CA LEU A 3 7.83 8.02 -12.35
C LEU A 3 8.40 7.04 -11.33
N SER A 4 8.96 7.55 -10.23
CA SER A 4 9.24 6.65 -9.10
C SER A 4 7.91 6.10 -8.55
N ALA A 5 7.95 4.95 -7.90
CA ALA A 5 6.73 4.32 -7.36
C ALA A 5 6.01 5.26 -6.37
N THR A 6 6.75 6.04 -5.58
CA THR A 6 6.24 7.04 -4.65
C THR A 6 5.53 8.18 -5.38
N GLN A 7 6.00 8.58 -6.57
CA GLN A 7 5.30 9.55 -7.41
C GLN A 7 4.00 8.96 -7.97
N ALA A 8 3.98 7.68 -8.34
CA ALA A 8 2.76 7.00 -8.76
C ALA A 8 1.73 6.92 -7.62
N VAL A 9 2.17 6.54 -6.41
CA VAL A 9 1.36 6.56 -5.19
C VAL A 9 0.79 7.95 -4.92
N ARG A 10 1.62 9.01 -5.01
CA ARG A 10 1.14 10.39 -4.81
C ARG A 10 0.01 10.77 -5.75
N ARG A 11 0.12 10.38 -7.03
CA ARG A 11 -0.90 10.65 -8.04
C ARG A 11 -2.18 9.88 -7.75
N TRP A 12 -2.07 8.60 -7.42
CA TRP A 12 -3.23 7.77 -7.08
C TRP A 12 -3.95 8.28 -5.83
N GLN A 13 -3.21 8.73 -4.82
CA GLN A 13 -3.76 9.37 -3.63
C GLN A 13 -4.28 10.79 -3.87
N ALA A 14 -4.15 11.35 -5.08
CA ALA A 14 -4.50 12.75 -5.39
C ALA A 14 -3.88 13.78 -4.41
N GLY A 15 -2.67 13.50 -3.91
CA GLY A 15 -2.02 14.34 -2.89
C GLY A 15 -2.71 14.37 -1.52
N ALA A 16 -3.61 13.42 -1.24
CA ALA A 16 -4.24 13.25 0.06
C ALA A 16 -3.48 12.25 0.95
N CYS A 17 -3.73 12.29 2.25
CA CYS A 17 -3.31 11.26 3.21
C CYS A 17 -4.11 9.97 2.99
N ALA A 18 -3.42 8.80 2.92
CA ALA A 18 -4.09 7.52 2.70
C ALA A 18 -5.02 7.08 3.86
N MET A 19 -4.83 7.63 5.06
CA MET A 19 -5.60 7.25 6.25
C MET A 19 -6.80 8.16 6.54
N CYS A 20 -6.62 9.48 6.42
CA CYS A 20 -7.65 10.45 6.79
C CYS A 20 -8.15 11.29 5.61
N SER A 21 -7.61 11.09 4.41
CA SER A 21 -7.98 11.80 3.18
C SER A 21 -7.76 13.32 3.21
N ALA A 22 -7.08 13.86 4.23
CA ALA A 22 -6.73 15.27 4.28
C ALA A 22 -5.65 15.63 3.23
N HIS A 23 -5.65 16.88 2.77
CA HIS A 23 -4.67 17.43 1.82
C HIS A 23 -3.70 18.40 2.53
N PRO A 24 -2.75 17.91 3.34
CA PRO A 24 -1.75 18.76 3.96
C PRO A 24 -0.77 19.30 2.93
N GLU A 25 -0.08 20.40 3.25
CA GLU A 25 1.01 20.93 2.42
C GLU A 25 2.14 19.90 2.22
N ARG A 26 2.40 19.09 3.25
CA ARG A 26 3.43 18.06 3.24
C ARG A 26 2.86 16.69 3.58
N LEU A 27 3.23 15.70 2.77
CA LEU A 27 3.04 14.29 3.03
C LEU A 27 4.37 13.62 3.31
N LEU A 28 4.34 12.60 4.18
CA LEU A 28 5.48 11.76 4.54
C LEU A 28 5.34 10.40 3.87
N VAL A 29 6.48 9.80 3.51
CA VAL A 29 6.52 8.45 2.96
C VAL A 29 6.48 7.46 4.12
N ASP A 30 5.38 6.74 4.21
CA ASP A 30 5.18 5.70 5.21
C ASP A 30 5.69 4.36 4.66
N HIS A 31 6.40 3.60 5.50
CA HIS A 31 7.06 2.35 5.10
C HIS A 31 7.07 1.34 6.25
N CYS A 32 7.17 0.06 5.90
CA CYS A 32 7.31 -0.99 6.90
C CYS A 32 8.72 -0.97 7.50
N HIS A 33 8.85 -0.79 8.80
CA HIS A 33 10.17 -0.77 9.47
C HIS A 33 10.88 -2.14 9.50
N ARG A 34 10.23 -3.23 9.10
CA ARG A 34 10.89 -4.55 8.96
C ARG A 34 11.49 -4.75 7.58
N THR A 35 10.79 -4.31 6.54
CA THR A 35 11.15 -4.61 5.15
C THR A 35 11.67 -3.40 4.37
N GLY A 36 11.50 -2.20 4.93
CA GLY A 36 11.73 -0.94 4.25
C GLY A 36 10.73 -0.66 3.11
N LEU A 37 9.76 -1.53 2.81
CA LEU A 37 8.87 -1.30 1.68
C LEU A 37 7.91 -0.14 1.94
N VAL A 38 7.81 0.77 0.97
CA VAL A 38 6.85 1.86 0.96
C VAL A 38 5.43 1.29 0.99
N ARG A 39 4.59 1.87 1.85
CA ARG A 39 3.16 1.57 1.97
C ARG A 39 2.34 2.67 1.29
N GLY A 40 2.55 3.92 1.66
CA GLY A 40 1.80 5.04 1.09
C GLY A 40 2.30 6.40 1.57
N LEU A 41 1.53 7.44 1.28
CA LEU A 41 1.79 8.78 1.79
C LEU A 41 0.79 9.16 2.89
N LEU A 42 1.29 9.62 4.02
CA LEU A 42 0.49 10.02 5.19
C LEU A 42 0.76 11.47 5.58
N CYS A 43 -0.24 12.13 6.19
CA CYS A 43 0.00 13.39 6.88
C CYS A 43 0.83 13.14 8.15
N THR A 44 1.47 14.18 8.70
CA THR A 44 2.32 14.05 9.90
C THR A 44 1.61 13.36 11.07
N SER A 45 0.35 13.74 11.34
CA SER A 45 -0.42 13.17 12.46
C SER A 45 -0.73 11.67 12.28
N CYS A 46 -1.17 11.27 11.08
CA CYS A 46 -1.45 9.87 10.78
C CYS A 46 -0.16 9.05 10.75
N ASN A 47 0.94 9.58 10.23
CA ASN A 47 2.23 8.91 10.20
C ASN A 47 2.76 8.62 11.61
N THR A 48 2.70 9.61 12.51
CA THR A 48 3.07 9.41 13.93
C THR A 48 2.15 8.40 14.61
N SER A 49 0.85 8.47 14.32
CA SER A 49 -0.13 7.52 14.88
C SER A 49 0.07 6.10 14.39
N GLU A 50 0.46 5.91 13.12
CA GLU A 50 0.73 4.59 12.54
C GLU A 50 1.82 3.87 13.33
N GLY A 51 2.90 4.58 13.69
CA GLY A 51 4.05 3.98 14.39
C GLY A 51 3.77 3.52 15.82
N VAL A 52 2.64 3.91 16.43
CA VAL A 52 2.34 3.61 17.85
C VAL A 52 0.99 2.95 18.08
N ARG A 53 0.06 3.02 17.11
CA ARG A 53 -1.31 2.54 17.30
C ARG A 53 -1.51 1.18 16.64
N ASN A 54 -2.20 0.28 17.35
CA ASN A 54 -2.68 -0.98 16.81
C ASN A 54 -4.21 -1.04 16.84
N VAL A 55 -4.84 -0.19 16.03
CA VAL A 55 -6.30 -0.13 15.86
C VAL A 55 -6.70 -0.69 14.49
N PRO A 56 -7.94 -1.19 14.31
CA PRO A 56 -8.34 -1.88 13.08
C PRO A 56 -8.08 -1.10 11.79
N SER A 57 -8.22 0.22 11.81
CA SER A 57 -7.94 1.06 10.63
C SER A 57 -6.47 1.02 10.19
N PHE A 58 -5.52 1.03 11.12
CA PHE A 58 -4.09 0.91 10.80
C PHE A 58 -3.70 -0.53 10.44
N VAL A 59 -4.38 -1.53 10.99
CA VAL A 59 -4.22 -2.93 10.55
C VAL A 59 -4.63 -3.07 9.09
N ALA A 60 -5.83 -2.59 8.71
CA ALA A 60 -6.28 -2.61 7.33
C ALA A 60 -5.35 -1.84 6.38
N TYR A 61 -4.81 -0.70 6.82
CA TYR A 61 -3.82 0.05 6.06
C TYR A 61 -2.52 -0.72 5.84
N ARG A 62 -2.01 -1.41 6.87
CA ARG A 62 -0.81 -2.27 6.76
C ARG A 62 -1.02 -3.44 5.82
N GLU A 63 -2.21 -4.03 5.85
CA GLU A 63 -2.58 -5.17 5.01
C GLU A 63 -2.82 -4.78 3.56
N ARG A 64 -3.40 -3.62 3.29
CA ARG A 64 -3.74 -3.23 1.92
C ARG A 64 -3.37 -1.77 1.64
N PRO A 65 -2.07 -1.42 1.70
CA PRO A 65 -1.63 -0.05 1.50
C PRO A 65 -1.68 0.38 0.01
N PRO A 66 -1.65 1.68 -0.29
CA PRO A 66 -1.66 2.19 -1.66
C PRO A 66 -0.62 1.58 -2.60
N ALA A 67 0.60 1.34 -2.12
CA ALA A 67 1.66 0.70 -2.92
C ALA A 67 1.26 -0.71 -3.37
N VAL A 68 0.64 -1.49 -2.48
CA VAL A 68 0.10 -2.83 -2.80
C VAL A 68 -1.04 -2.74 -3.80
N MET A 69 -1.98 -1.80 -3.62
CA MET A 69 -3.10 -1.63 -4.55
C MET A 69 -2.65 -1.33 -5.98
N LEU A 70 -1.48 -0.69 -6.12
CA LEU A 70 -0.85 -0.36 -7.40
C LEU A 70 0.17 -1.41 -7.89
N GLY A 71 0.44 -2.46 -7.11
CA GLY A 71 1.46 -3.47 -7.43
C GLY A 71 2.89 -2.90 -7.47
N LEU A 72 3.20 -1.94 -6.60
CA LEU A 72 4.48 -1.22 -6.57
C LEU A 72 5.35 -1.65 -5.38
N ASP A 73 6.59 -2.05 -5.65
CA ASP A 73 7.57 -2.44 -4.63
C ASP A 73 8.77 -1.50 -4.59
N GLU A 74 8.62 -0.35 -3.93
CA GLU A 74 9.71 0.59 -3.67
C GLU A 74 10.25 0.43 -2.26
N GLN A 75 11.57 0.50 -2.13
CA GLN A 75 12.25 0.49 -0.86
C GLN A 75 12.48 1.92 -0.37
N TYR A 76 12.14 2.17 0.88
CA TYR A 76 12.45 3.39 1.58
C TYR A 76 13.93 3.37 2.00
N GLY A 77 14.72 4.26 1.42
CA GLY A 77 16.17 4.34 1.66
C GLY A 77 17.01 3.50 0.70
N SER A 78 18.32 3.49 0.95
CA SER A 78 19.32 2.73 0.20
C SER A 78 19.51 1.33 0.77
N ALA A 79 20.10 0.43 -0.02
CA ALA A 79 20.45 -0.93 0.43
C ALA A 79 21.37 -0.96 1.68
N TRP A 80 22.07 0.15 1.96
CA TRP A 80 22.98 0.31 3.08
C TRP A 80 22.29 0.72 4.38
N ASP A 81 21.04 1.19 4.32
CA ASP A 81 20.26 1.61 5.49
C ASP A 81 19.71 0.43 6.31
N GLY A 82 20.20 -0.80 6.03
CA GLY A 82 19.87 -2.00 6.80
C GLY A 82 18.56 -2.68 6.42
N PHE A 83 17.86 -2.21 5.38
CA PHE A 83 16.57 -2.77 4.94
C PHE A 83 16.67 -3.80 3.81
N GLY A 84 17.86 -4.29 3.45
CA GLY A 84 18.06 -5.18 2.29
C GLY A 84 17.21 -6.45 2.33
N LEU A 85 16.03 -6.41 1.69
CA LEU A 85 15.26 -7.60 1.38
C LEU A 85 15.91 -8.35 0.24
N ASP A 86 15.88 -9.68 0.33
CA ASP A 86 16.10 -10.55 -0.81
C ASP A 86 15.05 -10.20 -1.89
N PRO A 87 15.45 -10.01 -3.18
CA PRO A 87 14.52 -9.90 -4.30
C PRO A 87 13.36 -10.92 -4.30
N ALA A 88 13.54 -12.12 -3.75
CA ALA A 88 12.50 -13.14 -3.61
C ALA A 88 11.36 -12.72 -2.65
N GLU A 89 11.67 -12.03 -1.55
CA GLU A 89 10.67 -11.56 -0.56
C GLU A 89 9.82 -10.41 -1.13
N ARG A 90 10.37 -9.65 -2.09
CA ARG A 90 9.69 -8.55 -2.78
C ARG A 90 8.52 -9.03 -3.64
N GLY A 91 8.71 -10.11 -4.40
CA GLY A 91 7.68 -10.69 -5.26
C GLY A 91 6.51 -11.36 -4.51
N GLN A 92 6.76 -11.91 -3.32
CA GLN A 92 5.76 -12.64 -2.53
C GLN A 92 4.63 -11.74 -2.00
N ARG A 93 4.91 -10.47 -1.71
CA ARG A 93 3.90 -9.51 -1.20
C ARG A 93 2.75 -9.33 -2.19
N ASN A 94 3.07 -9.04 -3.45
CA ASN A 94 2.05 -8.78 -4.47
C ASN A 94 1.27 -10.05 -4.80
N ALA A 95 1.93 -11.22 -4.83
CA ALA A 95 1.26 -12.50 -5.04
C ALA A 95 0.22 -12.79 -3.95
N ALA A 96 0.57 -12.65 -2.67
CA ALA A 96 -0.35 -12.90 -1.56
C ALA A 96 -1.61 -12.01 -1.60
N HIS A 97 -1.48 -10.77 -2.09
CA HIS A 97 -2.62 -9.87 -2.25
C HIS A 97 -3.49 -10.23 -3.46
N VAL A 98 -2.90 -10.66 -4.56
CA VAL A 98 -3.63 -11.13 -5.75
C VAL A 98 -4.39 -12.42 -5.40
N ASP A 99 -3.76 -13.38 -4.74
CA ASP A 99 -4.38 -14.63 -4.31
C ASP A 99 -5.58 -14.37 -3.39
N ALA A 100 -5.45 -13.45 -2.43
CA ALA A 100 -6.55 -13.04 -1.55
C ALA A 100 -7.69 -12.36 -2.32
N ALA A 101 -7.38 -11.55 -3.34
CA ALA A 101 -8.39 -10.92 -4.18
C ALA A 101 -9.12 -11.95 -5.06
N GLU A 102 -8.40 -12.89 -5.67
CA GLU A 102 -8.99 -13.99 -6.46
C GLU A 102 -9.85 -14.91 -5.58
N ALA A 103 -9.44 -15.21 -4.35
CA ALA A 103 -10.25 -15.99 -3.43
C ALA A 103 -11.58 -15.31 -3.06
N LEU A 104 -11.59 -13.97 -2.94
CA LEU A 104 -12.78 -13.20 -2.57
C LEU A 104 -13.69 -12.89 -3.77
N PHE A 105 -13.08 -12.56 -4.90
CA PHE A 105 -13.78 -12.05 -6.09
C PHE A 105 -13.84 -13.06 -7.24
N GLY A 106 -13.22 -14.22 -7.11
CA GLY A 106 -13.36 -15.34 -8.05
C GLY A 106 -14.83 -15.70 -8.23
N GLY A 107 -15.32 -15.67 -9.47
CA GLY A 107 -16.73 -15.92 -9.78
C GLY A 107 -17.68 -14.76 -9.40
N ILE A 108 -17.18 -13.55 -9.10
CA ILE A 108 -18.06 -12.40 -8.84
C ILE A 108 -18.96 -12.11 -10.05
N ALA A 109 -18.45 -12.30 -11.27
CA ALA A 109 -19.23 -12.17 -12.50
C ALA A 109 -20.38 -13.20 -12.57
N ASP A 110 -20.21 -14.39 -11.99
CA ASP A 110 -21.25 -15.42 -11.95
C ASP A 110 -22.36 -15.05 -10.94
N ARG A 111 -22.01 -14.36 -9.85
CA ARG A 111 -22.97 -13.87 -8.83
C ARG A 111 -23.87 -12.73 -9.32
N PHE A 112 -23.41 -11.99 -10.33
CA PHE A 112 -24.17 -10.88 -10.93
C PHE A 112 -24.85 -11.23 -12.26
N ARG A 113 -24.82 -12.50 -12.70
CA ARG A 113 -25.70 -12.97 -13.78
C ARG A 113 -27.13 -13.01 -13.27
N LEU A 114 -27.81 -11.87 -13.30
CA LEU A 114 -29.27 -11.80 -13.24
C LEU A 114 -29.80 -12.68 -14.36
N GLY A 115 -30.57 -13.71 -14.00
CA GLY A 115 -31.12 -14.68 -14.94
C GLY A 115 -31.76 -13.98 -16.12
N ARG A 116 -31.23 -14.21 -17.33
CA ARG A 116 -31.96 -13.94 -18.56
C ARG A 116 -33.21 -14.81 -18.51
N LYS A 117 -34.38 -14.15 -18.48
CA LYS A 117 -35.67 -14.80 -18.67
C LYS A 117 -35.71 -15.53 -20.00
#